data_AF-T1FJT3-F1
#
_entry.id   AF-T1FJT3-F1
#
_cell.length_a   1.000
_cell.length_b   1.000
_cell.length_c   1.000
_cell.angle_alpha   90.00
_cell.angle_beta   90.00
_cell.angle_gamma   90.00
#
_symmetry.space_group_name_H-M   'P 1'
#
loop_
_entity.id
_entity.type
_entity.pdbx_description
1 polymer ?
#
loop_
_entity_poly.entity_id
_entity_poly.type
_entity_poly.pdbx_seq_one_letter_code
_entity_poly.pdbx_strand_id
1 'polypeptide(L)'
;MSREVASEPLRRVTHFILNFYGPSWFKIKSNSSCRNGANNFFYLVQLFRELDALYQAVVRPVLKNNCYFAHAENILLAAAIERTIKDVSAASCKVYGRKSRHGMVLQSKKSRLEIPKIDSKKDFVNS
;
A
#
# COMPACT_ATOMS: atom_id res chain seq x y z
N MET A 1 -20.39 13.42 43.53
CA MET A 1 -19.83 12.29 42.76
C MET A 1 -18.43 12.69 42.31
N SER A 2 -17.38 12.21 42.98
CA SER A 2 -16.00 12.53 42.59
C SER A 2 -15.72 11.84 41.26
N ARG A 3 -15.25 12.57 40.24
CA ARG A 3 -14.88 11.96 38.95
C ARG A 3 -13.62 11.14 39.18
N GLU A 4 -13.68 9.84 38.95
CA GLU A 4 -12.47 9.00 38.95
C GLU A 4 -11.54 9.49 37.83
N VAL A 5 -10.39 10.04 38.21
CA VAL A 5 -9.37 10.48 37.27
C VAL A 5 -8.54 9.27 36.89
N ALA A 6 -8.51 8.96 35.58
CA ALA A 6 -7.72 7.85 35.06
C ALA A 6 -6.24 7.98 35.43
N SER A 7 -5.61 6.86 35.77
CA SER A 7 -4.18 6.83 36.12
C SER A 7 -3.31 7.27 34.93
N GLU A 8 -2.19 7.93 35.22
CA GLU A 8 -1.26 8.42 34.20
C GLU A 8 -0.81 7.35 33.17
N PRO A 9 -0.49 6.09 33.57
CA PRO A 9 -0.14 5.05 32.61
C PRO A 9 -1.28 4.74 31.63
N LEU A 10 -2.52 4.68 32.13
CA LEU A 10 -3.69 4.41 31.30
C LEU A 10 -3.93 5.55 30.32
N ARG A 11 -3.81 6.80 30.79
CA ARG A 11 -3.95 7.98 29.92
C ARG A 11 -2.89 7.99 28.81
N ARG A 12 -1.66 7.57 29.12
CA ARG A 12 -0.58 7.45 28.12
C ARG A 12 -0.87 6.41 27.05
N VAL A 13 -1.28 5.21 27.44
CA VAL A 13 -1.60 4.14 26.47
C VAL A 13 -2.78 4.54 25.60
N THR A 14 -3.84 5.09 26.18
CA THR A 14 -5.00 5.59 25.43
C THR A 14 -4.59 6.68 24.44
N HIS A 15 -3.75 7.63 24.85
CA HIS A 15 -3.25 8.68 23.96
C HIS A 15 -2.44 8.09 22.78
N PHE A 16 -1.57 7.12 23.03
CA PHE A 16 -0.82 6.44 21.97
C PHE A 16 -1.74 5.68 20.99
N ILE A 17 -2.74 4.97 21.51
CA ILE A 17 -3.67 4.19 20.70
C ILE A 17 -4.48 5.11 19.78
N LEU A 18 -5.05 6.18 20.34
CA LEU A 18 -5.92 7.09 19.59
C LEU A 18 -5.17 7.92 18.55
N ASN A 19 -3.94 8.35 18.86
CA ASN A 19 -3.21 9.27 17.99
C ASN A 19 -2.25 8.60 17.02
N PHE A 20 -1.74 7.40 17.33
CA PHE A 20 -0.79 6.70 16.46
C PHE A 20 -1.33 5.36 15.99
N TYR A 21 -1.56 4.41 16.90
CA TYR A 21 -1.83 3.02 16.51
C TYR A 21 -3.14 2.85 15.72
N GLY A 22 -4.25 3.42 16.21
CA GLY A 22 -5.57 3.32 15.58
C GLY A 22 -5.59 3.91 14.16
N PRO A 23 -5.19 5.19 13.97
CA PRO A 23 -5.13 5.80 12.65
C PRO A 23 -4.20 5.04 11.69
N SER A 24 -3.02 4.62 12.18
CA SER A 24 -2.05 3.82 11.42
C SER A 24 -2.65 2.50 10.92
N TRP A 25 -3.26 1.75 11.84
CA TRP A 25 -3.89 0.47 11.54
C TRP A 25 -5.01 0.62 10.52
N PHE A 26 -5.89 1.61 10.72
CA PHE A 26 -7.00 1.87 9.81
C PHE A 26 -6.49 2.21 8.40
N LYS A 27 -5.50 3.10 8.30
CA LYS A 27 -4.89 3.48 7.01
C LYS A 27 -4.34 2.25 6.26
N ILE A 28 -3.58 1.40 6.96
CA ILE A 28 -2.97 0.19 6.38
C ILE A 28 -4.05 -0.79 5.92
N LYS A 29 -5.08 -1.04 6.74
CA LYS A 29 -6.13 -2.00 6.41
C LYS A 29 -7.03 -1.53 5.28
N SER A 30 -7.37 -0.24 5.24
CA SER A 30 -8.10 0.35 4.11
C SER A 30 -7.27 0.39 2.82
N ASN A 31 -5.94 0.40 2.91
CA ASN A 31 -5.03 0.49 1.76
C ASN A 31 -4.02 -0.67 1.77
N SER A 32 -4.52 -1.91 1.78
CA SER A 32 -3.70 -3.12 1.98
C SER A 32 -2.88 -3.56 0.77
N SER A 33 -3.12 -3.02 -0.43
CA SER A 33 -2.32 -3.32 -1.63
C SER A 33 -0.86 -2.91 -1.43
N CYS A 34 0.06 -3.74 -1.95
CA CYS A 34 1.50 -3.47 -1.91
C CYS A 34 1.86 -2.11 -2.53
N ARG A 35 1.13 -1.68 -3.57
CA ARG A 35 1.33 -0.37 -4.21
C ARG A 35 1.17 0.80 -3.24
N ASN A 36 0.35 0.63 -2.20
CA ASN A 36 0.10 1.67 -1.20
C ASN A 36 1.08 1.62 -0.03
N GLY A 37 1.99 0.64 0.01
CA GLY A 37 2.93 0.45 1.13
C GLY A 37 3.75 1.69 1.44
N ALA A 38 4.31 2.35 0.42
CA ALA A 38 5.07 3.59 0.59
C ALA A 38 4.22 4.75 1.13
N ASN A 39 2.98 4.89 0.64
CA ASN A 39 2.05 5.92 1.12
C ASN A 39 1.62 5.66 2.57
N ASN A 40 1.37 4.40 2.92
CA ASN A 40 1.07 4.00 4.29
C ASN A 40 2.27 4.30 5.21
N PHE A 41 3.48 3.93 4.80
CA PHE A 41 4.70 4.21 5.56
C PHE A 41 4.93 5.71 5.75
N PHE A 42 4.76 6.51 4.69
CA PHE A 42 4.85 7.96 4.78
C PHE A 42 3.85 8.54 5.79
N TYR A 43 2.60 8.05 5.78
CA TYR A 43 1.60 8.44 6.77
C TYR A 43 2.02 8.09 8.21
N LEU A 44 2.64 6.92 8.44
CA LEU A 44 3.21 6.59 9.75
C LEU A 44 4.30 7.57 10.17
N VAL A 45 5.17 8.00 9.24
CA VAL A 45 6.22 8.99 9.50
C VAL A 45 5.60 10.35 9.84
N GLN A 46 4.50 10.74 9.20
CA GLN A 46 3.76 11.96 9.56
C GLN A 46 3.20 11.88 10.98
N LEU A 47 2.49 10.79 11.34
CA LEU A 47 1.98 10.59 12.70
C LEU A 47 3.09 10.53 13.75
N PHE A 48 4.24 9.94 13.40
CA PHE A 48 5.42 9.91 14.26
C PHE A 48 5.95 11.29 14.62
N ARG A 49 5.90 12.25 13.69
CA ARG A 49 6.37 13.62 13.92
C ARG A 49 5.51 14.38 14.92
N GLU A 50 4.23 14.03 15.02
CA GLU A 50 3.27 14.64 15.95
C GLU A 50 3.28 14.02 17.36
N LEU A 51 4.02 12.92 17.56
CA LEU A 51 4.12 12.23 18.85
C LEU A 51 5.13 12.89 19.79
N ASP A 52 4.88 12.82 21.10
CA ASP A 52 5.84 13.21 22.14
C ASP A 52 7.11 12.36 22.09
N ALA A 53 8.23 12.92 22.56
CA ALA A 53 9.55 12.27 22.56
C ALA A 53 9.55 10.86 23.20
N LEU A 54 8.77 10.66 24.26
CA LEU A 54 8.62 9.37 24.92
C LEU A 54 8.04 8.31 23.98
N TYR A 55 6.98 8.64 23.23
CA TYR A 55 6.40 7.69 22.27
C TYR A 55 7.25 7.56 21.01
N GLN A 56 7.93 8.63 20.59
CA GLN A 56 8.87 8.56 19.48
C GLN A 56 9.99 7.55 19.77
N ALA A 57 10.49 7.48 21.01
CA ALA A 57 11.50 6.48 21.38
C ALA A 57 11.02 5.04 21.15
N VAL A 58 9.74 4.77 21.41
CA VAL A 58 9.10 3.45 21.20
C VAL A 58 8.86 3.16 19.72
N VAL A 59 8.40 4.16 18.95
CA VAL A 59 8.00 3.98 17.54
C VAL A 59 9.19 4.01 16.57
N ARG A 60 10.25 4.76 16.90
CA ARG A 60 11.44 4.91 16.05
C ARG A 60 12.05 3.57 15.57
N PRO A 61 12.25 2.54 16.41
CA PRO A 61 12.74 1.25 15.93
C PRO A 61 11.75 0.57 14.97
N VAL A 62 10.44 0.72 15.17
CA VAL A 62 9.41 0.16 14.28
C VAL A 62 9.52 0.78 12.89
N LEU A 63 9.66 2.11 12.80
CA LEU A 63 9.83 2.79 11.52
C LEU A 63 11.14 2.40 10.83
N LYS A 64 12.24 2.29 11.58
CA LYS A 64 13.52 1.84 11.02
C LYS A 64 13.43 0.43 10.44
N ASN A 65 12.82 -0.51 11.16
CA ASN A 65 12.70 -1.89 10.69
C ASN A 65 11.75 -2.02 9.47
N ASN A 66 10.84 -1.05 9.28
CA ASN A 66 9.89 -1.04 8.17
C ASN A 66 10.23 -0.02 7.08
N CYS A 67 11.42 0.61 7.13
CA CYS A 67 11.79 1.66 6.18
C CYS A 67 11.94 1.14 4.74
N TYR A 68 11.97 -0.18 4.54
CA TYR A 68 11.99 -0.79 3.24
C TYR A 68 10.82 -0.39 2.33
N PHE A 69 9.69 0.03 2.90
CA PHE A 69 8.58 0.61 2.14
C PHE A 69 8.92 1.92 1.44
N ALA A 70 9.93 2.65 1.92
CA ALA A 70 10.39 3.90 1.33
C ALA A 70 11.53 3.73 0.32
N HIS A 71 12.09 2.52 0.17
CA HIS A 71 13.14 2.29 -0.84
C HIS A 71 12.57 2.39 -2.25
N ALA A 72 13.29 3.09 -3.13
CA ALA A 72 12.90 3.28 -4.52
C ALA A 72 12.66 1.93 -5.24
N GLU A 73 13.51 0.93 -4.97
CA GLU A 73 13.35 -0.42 -5.51
C GLU A 73 12.00 -1.03 -5.11
N ASN A 74 11.61 -0.92 -3.84
CA ASN A 74 10.36 -1.49 -3.36
C ASN A 74 9.13 -0.76 -3.93
N ILE A 75 9.22 0.56 -4.14
CA ILE A 75 8.17 1.35 -4.80
C ILE A 75 7.95 0.85 -6.24
N LEU A 76 9.03 0.65 -7.00
CA LEU A 76 8.97 0.14 -8.37
C LEU A 76 8.45 -1.31 -8.42
N LEU A 77 8.95 -2.17 -7.52
CA LEU A 77 8.51 -3.56 -7.41
C LEU A 77 7.03 -3.65 -7.08
N ALA A 78 6.55 -2.87 -6.11
CA ALA A 78 5.14 -2.85 -5.74
C ALA A 78 4.23 -2.47 -6.92
N ALA A 79 4.65 -1.52 -7.77
CA ALA A 79 3.90 -1.15 -8.97
C ALA A 79 3.85 -2.27 -10.01
N ALA A 80 4.98 -2.98 -10.23
CA ALA A 80 5.07 -4.05 -11.22
C ALA A 80 4.33 -5.33 -10.78
N ILE A 81 4.49 -5.71 -9.51
CA ILE A 81 3.88 -6.92 -8.92
C ILE A 81 2.36 -6.77 -8.86
N GLU A 82 1.84 -5.62 -8.44
CA GLU A 82 0.40 -5.37 -8.37
C GLU A 82 -0.30 -5.59 -9.72
N ARG A 83 0.30 -5.12 -10.83
CA ARG A 83 -0.23 -5.34 -12.17
C ARG A 83 -0.27 -6.84 -12.51
N THR A 84 0.80 -7.56 -12.19
CA THR A 84 0.89 -9.01 -12.44
C THR A 84 -0.14 -9.78 -11.62
N ILE A 85 -0.31 -9.45 -10.34
CA ILE A 85 -1.34 -10.05 -9.47
C ILE A 85 -2.73 -9.81 -10.07
N LYS A 86 -3.04 -8.60 -10.52
CA LYS A 86 -4.33 -8.28 -11.14
C LYS A 86 -4.57 -9.09 -12.41
N ASP A 87 -3.59 -9.17 -13.30
CA ASP A 87 -3.72 -9.95 -14.54
C ASP A 87 -3.93 -11.46 -14.23
N VAL A 88 -3.21 -12.01 -13.26
CA VAL A 88 -3.35 -13.43 -12.84
C VAL A 88 -4.68 -13.67 -12.15
N SER A 89 -5.14 -12.77 -11.29
CA SER A 89 -6.44 -12.86 -10.62
C SER A 89 -7.58 -12.78 -11.64
N ALA A 90 -7.51 -11.85 -12.59
CA ALA A 90 -8.49 -11.74 -13.67
C ALA A 90 -8.53 -13.01 -14.54
N ALA A 91 -7.36 -13.58 -14.88
CA ALA A 91 -7.30 -14.85 -15.59
C ALA A 91 -7.88 -16.00 -14.74
N SER A 92 -7.64 -16.01 -13.43
CA SER A 92 -8.15 -17.04 -12.52
C SER A 92 -9.67 -17.01 -12.39
N CYS A 93 -10.30 -15.84 -12.45
CA CYS A 93 -11.75 -15.73 -12.45
C CYS A 93 -12.38 -16.16 -13.78
N LYS A 94 -11.62 -16.19 -14.88
CA LYS A 94 -12.15 -16.46 -16.22
C LYS A 94 -11.86 -17.86 -16.74
N VAL A 95 -10.72 -18.45 -16.36
CA VAL A 95 -10.31 -19.78 -16.84
C VAL A 95 -9.78 -20.67 -15.72
N TYR A 96 -10.09 -21.96 -15.83
CA TYR A 96 -9.58 -22.99 -14.92
C TYR A 96 -8.29 -23.64 -15.44
N GLY A 97 -7.41 -24.04 -14.52
CA GLY A 97 -6.14 -24.71 -14.83
C GLY A 97 -4.96 -23.76 -15.10
N ARG A 98 -3.77 -24.18 -14.66
CA ARG A 98 -2.54 -23.36 -14.72
C ARG A 98 -2.16 -22.96 -16.15
N LYS A 99 -2.21 -23.90 -17.11
CA LYS A 99 -1.84 -23.66 -18.51
C LYS A 99 -2.76 -22.62 -19.16
N SER A 100 -4.08 -22.76 -18.95
CA SER A 100 -5.09 -21.84 -19.48
C SER A 100 -4.92 -20.42 -18.94
N ARG A 101 -4.71 -20.27 -17.61
CA ARG A 101 -4.45 -18.96 -16.99
C ARG A 101 -3.19 -18.32 -17.56
N HIS A 102 -2.10 -19.07 -17.64
CA HIS A 102 -0.84 -18.58 -18.16
C HIS A 102 -0.97 -18.13 -19.62
N GLY A 103 -1.61 -18.95 -20.47
CA GLY A 103 -1.89 -18.61 -21.87
C GLY A 103 -2.70 -17.32 -22.01
N MET A 104 -3.75 -17.15 -21.19
CA MET A 104 -4.56 -15.92 -21.20
C MET A 104 -3.75 -14.69 -20.78
N VAL A 105 -2.91 -14.79 -19.73
CA VAL A 105 -2.05 -13.68 -19.30
C VAL A 105 -1.04 -13.31 -20.40
N LEU A 106 -0.41 -14.30 -21.04
CA LEU A 106 0.51 -14.07 -22.15
C LEU A 106 -0.19 -13.42 -23.35
N GLN A 107 -1.36 -13.92 -23.73
CA GLN A 107 -2.15 -13.34 -24.81
C GLN A 107 -2.55 -11.89 -24.51
N SER A 108 -2.94 -11.61 -23.27
CA SER A 108 -3.28 -10.25 -22.82
C SER A 108 -2.08 -9.30 -22.84
N LYS A 109 -0.87 -9.79 -22.56
CA LYS A 109 0.37 -9.00 -22.67
C LYS A 109 0.72 -8.75 -24.12
N LYS A 110 0.65 -9.79 -24.97
CA LYS A 110 0.91 -9.70 -26.41
C LYS A 110 -0.05 -8.71 -27.07
N SER A 111 -1.35 -8.82 -26.80
CA SER A 111 -2.34 -7.91 -27.37
C SER A 111 -2.07 -6.45 -26.98
N ARG A 112 -1.66 -6.17 -25.73
CA ARG A 112 -1.30 -4.80 -25.29
C ARG A 112 -0.07 -4.23 -26.00
N LEU A 113 0.86 -5.08 -26.42
CA LEU A 113 2.02 -4.66 -27.22
C LEU A 113 1.64 -4.40 -28.68
N GLU A 114 0.64 -5.13 -29.18
CA GLU A 114 0.12 -4.98 -30.54
C GLU A 114 -0.85 -3.80 -30.70
N ILE A 115 -1.40 -3.25 -29.61
CA ILE A 115 -2.24 -2.05 -29.66
C ILE A 115 -1.38 -0.84 -30.05
N PRO A 116 -1.67 -0.16 -31.18
CA PRO A 116 -0.92 1.03 -31.58
C PRO A 116 -1.08 2.13 -30.53
N LYS A 117 0.02 2.80 -30.19
CA LYS A 117 -0.03 4.00 -29.35
C LYS A 117 -0.58 5.15 -30.19
N ILE A 118 -1.78 5.59 -29.83
CA ILE A 118 -2.44 6.73 -30.45
C ILE A 118 -2.22 7.91 -29.50
N ASP A 119 -1.23 8.73 -29.80
CA ASP A 119 -0.85 9.89 -28.98
C ASP A 119 -1.67 11.13 -29.36
N SER A 120 -2.20 11.19 -30.59
CA SER A 120 -3.06 12.27 -31.08
C SER A 120 -4.22 11.78 -31.94
N LYS A 121 -5.26 12.63 -32.08
CA LYS A 121 -6.44 12.32 -32.90
C LYS A 121 -6.12 12.13 -34.39
N LYS A 122 -4.99 12.67 -34.87
CA LYS A 122 -4.52 12.48 -36.25
C LYS A 122 -4.02 11.06 -36.48
N ASP A 123 -3.47 10.43 -35.44
CA ASP A 123 -2.95 9.06 -35.50
C ASP A 123 -4.06 8.02 -35.60
N PHE A 124 -5.29 8.38 -35.21
CA PHE A 124 -6.49 7.55 -35.38
C PHE A 124 -7.10 7.63 -36.80
N VAL A 125 -6.87 8.75 -37.49
CA VAL A 125 -7.44 8.98 -38.83
C VAL A 125 -6.54 8.39 -39.93
N ASN A 126 -5.23 8.25 -39.65
CA ASN A 126 -4.21 7.75 -40.57
C ASN A 126 -3.79 6.29 -40.31
N SER A 127 -4.46 5.59 -39.40
CA SER A 127 -4.19 4.20 -39.01
C SER A 127 -5.06 3.17 -39.73
#